data_AF-A0A1F4UMV9-F1
#
_entry.id   AF-A0A1F4UMV9-F1
#
_cell.length_a   1.000
_cell.length_b   1.000
_cell.length_c   1.000
_cell.angle_alpha   90.00
_cell.angle_beta   90.00
_cell.angle_gamma   90.00
#
_symmetry.space_group_name_H-M   'P 1'
#
loop_
_entity.id
_entity.type
_entity.pdbx_description
1 polymer ?
#
loop_
_entity_poly.entity_id
_entity_poly.type
_entity_poly.pdbx_seq_one_letter_code
_entity_poly.pdbx_strand_id
1 'polypeptide(L)'
;MPILSLNFGRSNFSALYLDENNNQTYWTYRYTYLKALYSHFYTRDQFYTDIFNLFLKTNKIKTGSVAVIATGYDLPITIGSDITFSLPINEILSKIDNFNCIYIDKDKIITRNSVSDNNVDLNSILSSRERNFMANYEFYKNISPTNLSQFEAILSNIYNVISFQNVLLGLPPNKRLLFISDLFNEKKHEYLSLSYFYLLSMITGKGVTKISLDESDKIIHLNLMRAYKSEYASIAESYMPSDLGTLINYPSEVSCLIKNEMSSPQLVDIKLGQIFFLPVDESAYLTINLKSGSDLLEQKVSGGKIGIIIDTRVKDPLFYKNEDIKKDIELNLKNLEEVLSRI
;
A
#
# COMPACT_ATOMS: atom_id res chain seq x y z
N MET A 1 -28.53 9.30 10.74
CA MET A 1 -28.19 7.93 11.15
C MET A 1 -26.70 7.72 10.99
N PRO A 2 -25.98 7.43 12.08
CA PRO A 2 -24.56 7.11 12.04
C PRO A 2 -24.27 5.85 11.22
N ILE A 3 -23.04 5.75 10.72
CA ILE A 3 -22.54 4.55 10.02
C ILE A 3 -21.26 4.05 10.66
N LEU A 4 -21.16 2.73 10.80
CA LEU A 4 -19.96 2.02 11.17
C LEU A 4 -19.52 1.16 9.99
N SER A 5 -18.43 1.56 9.34
CA SER A 5 -17.80 0.83 8.26
C SER A 5 -16.69 -0.04 8.81
N LEU A 6 -16.70 -1.32 8.46
CA LEU A 6 -15.79 -2.34 8.96
C LEU A 6 -14.99 -2.95 7.82
N ASN A 7 -13.69 -3.16 8.03
CA ASN A 7 -12.82 -3.88 7.12
C ASN A 7 -12.07 -4.95 7.91
N PHE A 8 -12.31 -6.23 7.60
CA PHE A 8 -11.58 -7.32 8.22
C PHE A 8 -10.50 -7.82 7.24
N GLY A 9 -9.25 -7.45 7.49
CA GLY A 9 -8.07 -8.04 6.87
C GLY A 9 -7.71 -9.38 7.55
N ARG A 10 -6.61 -10.05 7.16
CA ARG A 10 -6.21 -11.31 7.83
C ARG A 10 -5.59 -11.11 9.22
N SER A 11 -5.01 -9.95 9.44
CA SER A 11 -4.14 -9.65 10.59
C SER A 11 -4.64 -8.52 11.48
N ASN A 12 -5.62 -7.79 10.97
CA ASN A 12 -6.21 -6.64 11.60
C ASN A 12 -7.69 -6.55 11.20
N PHE A 13 -8.40 -5.78 12.00
CA PHE A 13 -9.72 -5.27 11.74
C PHE A 13 -9.62 -3.75 11.86
N SER A 14 -10.08 -3.04 10.83
CA SER A 14 -10.24 -1.59 10.87
C SER A 14 -11.69 -1.18 10.84
N ALA A 15 -11.97 -0.04 11.45
CA ALA A 15 -13.30 0.52 11.56
C ALA A 15 -13.28 2.04 11.36
N LEU A 16 -14.24 2.54 10.59
CA LEU A 16 -14.52 3.96 10.44
C LEU A 16 -15.96 4.23 10.88
N TYR A 17 -16.12 5.01 11.95
CA TYR A 17 -17.42 5.51 12.40
C TYR A 17 -17.63 6.93 11.90
N LEU A 18 -18.78 7.14 11.26
CA LEU A 18 -19.27 8.45 10.84
C LEU A 18 -20.50 8.78 11.68
N ASP A 19 -20.41 9.81 12.52
CA ASP A 19 -21.55 10.25 13.33
C ASP A 19 -22.57 11.05 12.50
N GLU A 20 -23.66 11.51 13.13
CA GLU A 20 -24.71 12.27 12.45
C GLU A 20 -24.28 13.67 12.00
N ASN A 21 -23.17 14.18 12.53
CA ASN A 21 -22.58 15.47 12.17
C ASN A 21 -21.44 15.32 11.15
N ASN A 22 -21.26 14.12 10.57
CA ASN A 22 -20.17 13.74 9.69
C ASN A 22 -18.76 13.76 10.34
N ASN A 23 -18.66 13.71 11.66
CA ASN A 23 -17.38 13.50 12.32
C ASN A 23 -16.92 12.06 12.12
N GLN A 24 -15.64 11.91 11.78
CA GLN A 24 -15.02 10.61 11.48
C GLN A 24 -14.15 10.17 12.65
N THR A 25 -14.37 8.95 13.14
CA THR A 25 -13.48 8.28 14.08
C THR A 25 -12.98 6.98 13.47
N TYR A 26 -11.66 6.78 13.47
CA TYR A 26 -11.02 5.62 12.86
C TYR A 26 -10.31 4.78 13.92
N TRP A 27 -10.40 3.46 13.79
CA TRP A 27 -9.71 2.50 14.65
C TRP A 27 -9.10 1.36 13.85
N THR A 28 -8.05 0.78 14.41
CA THR A 28 -7.43 -0.46 13.92
C THR A 28 -7.12 -1.36 15.12
N TYR A 29 -7.51 -2.62 15.03
CA TYR A 29 -7.27 -3.65 16.04
C TYR A 29 -6.57 -4.83 15.39
N ARG A 30 -5.43 -5.24 15.95
CA ARG A 30 -4.73 -6.44 15.49
C ARG A 30 -5.39 -7.68 16.08
N TYR A 31 -5.57 -8.71 15.28
CA TYR A 31 -6.11 -9.99 15.72
C TYR A 31 -5.46 -11.15 14.95
N THR A 32 -5.66 -12.37 15.42
CA THR A 32 -5.25 -13.58 14.70
C THR A 32 -6.41 -14.57 14.68
N TYR A 33 -6.81 -14.99 13.49
CA TYR A 33 -7.68 -16.14 13.28
C TYR A 33 -7.15 -16.99 12.13
N LEU A 34 -6.83 -18.25 12.42
CA LEU A 34 -6.42 -19.24 11.43
C LEU A 34 -7.30 -20.46 11.52
N LYS A 35 -8.05 -20.74 10.46
CA LYS A 35 -8.94 -21.91 10.40
C LYS A 35 -8.21 -23.20 10.81
N ALA A 36 -6.96 -23.39 10.37
CA ALA A 36 -6.15 -24.56 10.69
C ALA A 36 -5.91 -24.74 12.21
N LEU A 37 -5.78 -23.65 12.96
CA LEU A 37 -5.51 -23.69 14.40
C LEU A 37 -6.79 -23.64 15.25
N TYR A 38 -7.81 -22.89 14.82
CA TYR A 38 -8.95 -22.53 15.68
C TYR A 38 -10.26 -23.23 15.31
N SER A 39 -10.40 -23.81 14.11
CA SER A 39 -11.70 -24.31 13.63
C SER A 39 -12.31 -25.48 14.43
N HIS A 40 -11.50 -26.17 15.25
CA HIS A 40 -11.97 -27.28 16.08
C HIS A 40 -12.72 -26.84 17.34
N PHE A 41 -12.60 -25.57 17.77
CA PHE A 41 -13.38 -25.00 18.88
C PHE A 41 -14.05 -23.67 18.56
N TYR A 42 -13.73 -23.05 17.41
CA TYR A 42 -14.19 -21.71 17.09
C TYR A 42 -14.33 -21.47 15.59
N THR A 43 -15.58 -21.30 15.14
CA THR A 43 -15.86 -20.98 13.74
C THR A 43 -15.43 -19.55 13.40
N ARG A 44 -15.19 -19.29 12.11
CA ARG A 44 -14.80 -17.96 11.63
C ARG A 44 -15.86 -16.91 11.95
N ASP A 45 -17.13 -17.27 11.77
CA ASP A 45 -18.24 -16.34 11.96
C ASP A 45 -18.47 -16.05 13.45
N GLN A 46 -18.29 -17.05 14.33
CA GLN A 46 -18.24 -16.82 15.79
C GLN A 46 -17.10 -15.89 16.18
N PHE A 47 -15.89 -16.12 15.63
CA PHE A 47 -14.74 -15.25 15.89
C PHE A 47 -15.00 -13.80 15.52
N TYR A 48 -15.48 -13.54 14.29
CA TYR A 48 -15.75 -12.17 13.86
C TYR A 48 -16.91 -11.53 14.63
N THR A 49 -17.91 -12.32 15.02
CA THR A 49 -19.01 -11.85 15.86
C THR A 49 -18.53 -11.40 17.23
N ASP A 50 -17.67 -12.18 17.89
CA ASP A 50 -17.18 -11.81 19.21
C ASP A 50 -16.18 -10.65 19.18
N ILE A 51 -15.33 -10.57 18.15
CA ILE A 51 -14.46 -9.40 17.92
C ILE A 51 -15.30 -8.14 17.70
N PHE A 52 -16.36 -8.22 16.89
CA PHE A 52 -17.26 -7.11 16.66
C PHE A 52 -18.00 -6.67 17.94
N ASN A 53 -18.54 -7.63 18.70
CA ASN A 53 -19.21 -7.34 19.97
C ASN A 53 -18.26 -6.72 20.99
N LEU A 54 -17.02 -7.22 21.07
CA LEU A 54 -15.98 -6.64 21.91
C LEU A 54 -15.65 -5.21 21.47
N PHE A 55 -15.54 -4.96 20.17
CA PHE A 55 -15.30 -3.62 19.61
C PHE A 55 -16.41 -2.64 19.98
N LEU A 56 -17.67 -3.01 19.78
CA LEU A 56 -18.83 -2.17 20.12
C LEU A 56 -18.85 -1.84 21.62
N LYS A 57 -18.64 -2.85 22.47
CA LYS A 57 -18.59 -2.68 23.92
C LYS A 57 -17.45 -1.75 24.35
N THR A 58 -16.26 -1.95 23.79
CA THR A 58 -15.06 -1.17 24.12
C THR A 58 -15.24 0.30 23.74
N ASN A 59 -15.85 0.57 22.59
CA ASN A 59 -16.06 1.92 22.06
C ASN A 59 -17.42 2.52 22.45
N LYS A 60 -18.21 1.83 23.29
CA LYS A 60 -19.53 2.27 23.77
C LYS A 60 -20.53 2.59 22.64
N ILE A 61 -20.44 1.86 21.53
CA ILE A 61 -21.35 1.99 20.38
C ILE A 61 -22.56 1.08 20.64
N LYS A 62 -23.78 1.64 20.60
CA LYS A 62 -25.01 0.87 20.79
C LYS A 62 -25.40 0.16 19.50
N THR A 63 -25.68 -1.14 19.59
CA THR A 63 -26.29 -1.90 18.49
C THR A 63 -27.66 -1.33 18.15
N GLY A 64 -28.02 -1.29 16.86
CA GLY A 64 -29.30 -0.78 16.38
C GLY A 64 -29.40 0.75 16.23
N SER A 65 -28.47 1.54 16.78
CA SER A 65 -28.42 2.99 16.54
C SER A 65 -27.47 3.39 15.40
N VAL A 66 -26.87 2.42 14.71
CA VAL A 66 -25.85 2.62 13.68
C VAL A 66 -26.08 1.65 12.53
N ALA A 67 -25.92 2.12 11.29
CA ALA A 67 -25.84 1.24 10.13
C ALA A 67 -24.47 0.56 10.13
N VAL A 68 -24.43 -0.77 10.21
CA VAL A 68 -23.16 -1.51 10.15
C VAL A 68 -22.95 -2.00 8.73
N ILE A 69 -21.85 -1.58 8.11
CA ILE A 69 -21.45 -2.02 6.78
C ILE A 69 -20.08 -2.68 6.87
N ALA A 70 -19.83 -3.74 6.10
CA ALA A 70 -18.60 -4.52 6.25
C ALA A 70 -18.00 -4.95 4.92
N THR A 71 -16.67 -4.98 4.88
CA THR A 71 -15.88 -5.58 3.82
C THR A 71 -14.86 -6.56 4.39
N GLY A 72 -14.47 -7.50 3.55
CA GLY A 72 -13.47 -8.49 3.88
C GLY A 72 -12.90 -9.16 2.65
N TYR A 73 -11.97 -10.05 2.93
CA TYR A 73 -11.28 -10.87 1.96
C TYR A 73 -12.16 -12.05 1.44
N ASP A 74 -12.20 -12.21 0.12
CA ASP A 74 -12.90 -13.19 -0.76
C ASP A 74 -14.42 -13.42 -0.56
N LEU A 75 -14.96 -13.22 0.63
CA LEU A 75 -16.39 -13.39 0.89
C LEU A 75 -16.94 -12.22 1.70
N PRO A 76 -18.18 -11.80 1.41
CA PRO A 76 -18.93 -10.90 2.28
C PRO A 76 -18.90 -11.46 3.70
N ILE A 77 -18.67 -10.56 4.66
CA ILE A 77 -18.60 -10.94 6.06
C ILE A 77 -20.01 -10.98 6.59
N THR A 78 -20.39 -12.11 7.17
CA THR A 78 -21.66 -12.31 7.86
C THR A 78 -21.39 -12.36 9.36
N ILE A 79 -21.37 -11.19 9.99
CA ILE A 79 -21.36 -11.07 11.46
C ILE A 79 -22.79 -10.89 11.91
N GLY A 80 -23.39 -11.99 12.37
CA GLY A 80 -24.77 -11.99 12.86
C GLY A 80 -25.79 -11.36 11.89
N SER A 81 -26.87 -10.83 12.45
CA SER A 81 -27.96 -10.14 11.75
C SER A 81 -27.74 -8.63 11.56
N ASP A 82 -26.64 -8.08 12.08
CA ASP A 82 -26.51 -6.63 12.27
C ASP A 82 -25.86 -5.91 11.08
N ILE A 83 -25.23 -6.65 10.16
CA ILE A 83 -24.65 -6.07 8.95
C ILE A 83 -25.77 -5.72 7.97
N THR A 84 -25.90 -4.42 7.71
CA THR A 84 -26.88 -3.87 6.77
C THR A 84 -26.40 -3.96 5.31
N PHE A 85 -25.09 -3.97 5.08
CA PHE A 85 -24.49 -4.04 3.75
C PHE A 85 -23.10 -4.64 3.78
N SER A 86 -22.77 -5.51 2.81
CA SER A 86 -21.43 -6.03 2.66
C SER A 86 -21.03 -6.19 1.20
N LEU A 87 -19.76 -5.89 0.91
CA LEU A 87 -19.12 -6.14 -0.37
C LEU A 87 -17.74 -6.75 -0.13
N PRO A 88 -17.24 -7.59 -1.05
CA PRO A 88 -15.85 -8.03 -1.01
C PRO A 88 -14.92 -6.85 -1.37
N ILE A 89 -13.69 -6.90 -0.85
CA ILE A 89 -12.73 -5.79 -0.97
C ILE A 89 -12.36 -5.47 -2.45
N ASN A 90 -12.21 -6.48 -3.31
CA ASN A 90 -11.89 -6.30 -4.73
C ASN A 90 -12.97 -5.48 -5.47
N GLU A 91 -14.24 -5.68 -5.15
CA GLU A 91 -15.33 -4.87 -5.71
C GLU A 91 -15.25 -3.42 -5.27
N ILE A 92 -14.85 -3.15 -4.02
CA ILE A 92 -14.64 -1.78 -3.53
C ILE A 92 -13.47 -1.14 -4.27
N LEU A 93 -12.33 -1.84 -4.38
CA LEU A 93 -11.16 -1.35 -5.12
C LEU A 93 -11.51 -1.05 -6.59
N SER A 94 -12.41 -1.82 -7.20
CA SER A 94 -12.86 -1.60 -8.58
C SER A 94 -13.65 -0.30 -8.79
N LYS A 95 -14.26 0.22 -7.71
CA LYS A 95 -15.10 1.43 -7.67
C LYS A 95 -14.33 2.69 -7.29
N ILE A 96 -13.05 2.56 -6.94
CA ILE A 96 -12.19 3.71 -6.65
C ILE A 96 -11.76 4.32 -7.99
N ASP A 97 -12.42 5.41 -8.35
CA ASP A 97 -12.15 6.17 -9.56
C ASP A 97 -10.76 6.85 -9.48
N ASN A 98 -10.14 7.14 -10.63
CA ASN A 98 -8.83 7.80 -10.77
C ASN A 98 -7.58 7.04 -10.30
N PHE A 99 -7.75 5.94 -9.56
CA PHE A 99 -6.63 5.14 -9.06
C PHE A 99 -6.57 3.74 -9.71
N ASN A 100 -5.36 3.19 -9.75
CA ASN A 100 -5.10 1.77 -9.85
C ASN A 100 -4.71 1.29 -8.44
N CYS A 101 -5.63 0.64 -7.75
CA CYS A 101 -5.43 0.27 -6.35
C CYS A 101 -4.69 -1.07 -6.22
N ILE A 102 -3.70 -1.07 -5.32
CA ILE A 102 -2.97 -2.25 -4.86
C ILE A 102 -3.15 -2.30 -3.35
N TYR A 103 -4.02 -3.19 -2.88
CA TYR A 103 -4.15 -3.46 -1.46
C TYR A 103 -3.14 -4.53 -1.07
N ILE A 104 -2.28 -4.20 -0.11
CA ILE A 104 -1.22 -5.07 0.39
C ILE A 104 -1.64 -5.53 1.79
N ASP A 105 -1.95 -6.82 1.92
CA ASP A 105 -2.00 -7.51 3.22
C ASP A 105 -0.66 -8.25 3.41
N LYS A 106 -0.40 -8.70 4.63
CA LYS A 106 0.88 -9.29 5.06
C LYS A 106 1.37 -10.47 4.22
N ASP A 107 0.47 -11.21 3.60
CA ASP A 107 0.77 -12.38 2.77
C ASP A 107 -0.03 -12.43 1.47
N LYS A 108 -0.75 -11.36 1.15
CA LYS A 108 -1.62 -11.29 -0.03
C LYS A 108 -1.62 -9.92 -0.65
N ILE A 109 -1.88 -9.90 -1.94
CA ILE A 109 -2.07 -8.67 -2.68
C ILE A 109 -3.37 -8.76 -3.44
N ILE A 110 -4.16 -7.71 -3.32
CA ILE A 110 -5.46 -7.63 -3.92
C ILE A 110 -5.47 -6.42 -4.82
N THR A 111 -5.78 -6.67 -6.09
CA THR A 111 -6.05 -5.63 -7.06
C THR A 111 -7.51 -5.71 -7.48
N ARG A 112 -7.94 -4.82 -8.38
CA ARG A 112 -9.25 -4.92 -9.02
C ARG A 112 -9.48 -6.27 -9.73
N ASN A 113 -8.43 -6.85 -10.32
CA ASN A 113 -8.56 -7.97 -11.26
C ASN A 113 -8.04 -9.30 -10.71
N SER A 114 -7.25 -9.27 -9.65
CA SER A 114 -6.53 -10.45 -9.17
C SER A 114 -6.35 -10.43 -7.67
N VAL A 115 -6.26 -11.64 -7.12
CA VAL A 115 -5.79 -11.89 -5.77
C VAL A 115 -4.57 -12.78 -5.87
N SER A 116 -3.51 -12.37 -5.17
CA SER A 116 -2.21 -13.01 -5.22
C SER A 116 -1.86 -13.53 -3.85
N ASP A 117 -1.57 -14.82 -3.77
CA ASP A 117 -1.15 -15.50 -2.55
C ASP A 117 0.33 -15.79 -2.59
N ASN A 118 0.96 -15.72 -1.43
CA ASN A 118 2.34 -16.14 -1.29
C ASN A 118 2.49 -17.67 -1.29
N ASN A 119 3.33 -18.19 -2.18
CA ASN A 119 3.74 -19.60 -2.21
C ASN A 119 5.28 -19.75 -2.29
N VAL A 120 6.05 -18.73 -1.90
CA VAL A 120 7.50 -18.72 -2.11
C VAL A 120 8.26 -19.30 -0.92
N ASP A 121 9.14 -20.25 -1.20
CA ASP A 121 10.08 -20.82 -0.22
C ASP A 121 11.18 -19.79 0.12
N LEU A 122 10.97 -19.07 1.23
CA LEU A 122 11.91 -18.07 1.75
C LEU A 122 13.12 -18.69 2.47
N ASN A 123 13.21 -20.01 2.58
CA ASN A 123 14.21 -20.65 3.44
C ASN A 123 15.65 -20.40 3.00
N SER A 124 15.89 -20.18 1.70
CA SER A 124 17.22 -19.97 1.12
C SER A 124 17.78 -18.56 1.33
N ILE A 125 16.93 -17.56 1.60
CA ILE A 125 17.30 -16.13 1.65
C ILE A 125 17.36 -15.62 3.09
N LEU A 126 16.57 -16.21 3.99
CA LEU A 126 16.44 -15.76 5.36
C LEU A 126 17.47 -16.41 6.30
N SER A 127 17.95 -15.66 7.28
CA SER A 127 18.68 -16.21 8.43
C SER A 127 17.76 -17.12 9.27
N SER A 128 18.34 -17.97 10.12
CA SER A 128 17.56 -18.82 11.04
C SER A 128 16.60 -18.02 11.94
N ARG A 129 16.99 -16.81 12.36
CA ARG A 129 16.16 -15.94 13.19
C ARG A 129 14.98 -15.37 12.41
N GLU A 130 15.21 -14.94 11.17
CA GLU A 130 14.15 -14.43 10.29
C GLU A 130 13.18 -15.55 9.89
N ARG A 131 13.68 -16.76 9.60
CA ARG A 131 12.82 -17.94 9.34
C ARG A 131 11.91 -18.23 10.53
N ASN A 132 12.45 -18.26 11.75
CA ASN A 132 11.65 -18.47 12.96
C ASN A 132 10.63 -17.35 13.18
N PHE A 133 11.00 -16.10 12.88
CA PHE A 133 10.07 -14.99 12.93
C PHE A 133 8.94 -15.15 11.90
N MET A 134 9.26 -15.43 10.64
CA MET A 134 8.29 -15.58 9.55
C MET A 134 7.35 -16.76 9.79
N ALA A 135 7.87 -17.89 10.30
CA ALA A 135 7.03 -19.03 10.69
C ALA A 135 6.04 -18.64 11.79
N ASN A 136 6.50 -17.93 12.84
CA ASN A 136 5.59 -17.42 13.87
C ASN A 136 4.61 -16.38 13.33
N TYR A 137 5.06 -15.51 12.43
CA TYR A 137 4.24 -14.49 11.79
C TYR A 137 3.14 -15.09 10.91
N GLU A 138 3.39 -16.26 10.31
CA GLU A 138 2.40 -17.03 9.58
C GLU A 138 1.27 -17.51 10.51
N PHE A 139 1.60 -17.95 11.72
CA PHE A 139 0.61 -18.41 12.70
C PHE A 139 -0.04 -17.29 13.52
N TYR A 140 0.71 -16.23 13.78
CA TYR A 140 0.33 -15.12 14.65
C TYR A 140 0.47 -13.81 13.89
N LYS A 141 -0.49 -13.56 13.01
CA LYS A 141 -0.51 -12.41 12.11
C LYS A 141 -0.56 -11.08 12.86
N ASN A 142 -0.92 -11.06 14.15
CA ASN A 142 -0.86 -9.89 15.02
C ASN A 142 0.56 -9.52 15.50
N ILE A 143 1.56 -10.40 15.34
CA ILE A 143 2.95 -10.11 15.73
C ILE A 143 3.48 -8.93 14.92
N SER A 144 4.21 -8.05 15.60
CA SER A 144 4.89 -6.91 15.01
C SER A 144 6.38 -7.20 14.87
N PRO A 145 7.04 -6.69 13.83
CA PRO A 145 8.50 -6.71 13.78
C PRO A 145 9.08 -5.95 14.97
N THR A 146 10.12 -6.52 15.58
CA THR A 146 10.83 -5.89 16.72
C THR A 146 12.08 -5.15 16.27
N ASN A 147 12.58 -5.43 15.07
CA ASN A 147 13.81 -4.89 14.49
C ASN A 147 13.71 -4.79 12.97
N LEU A 148 14.68 -4.09 12.36
CA LEU A 148 14.72 -3.79 10.93
C LEU A 148 14.75 -5.03 10.05
N SER A 149 15.57 -6.03 10.39
CA SER A 149 15.70 -7.29 9.62
C SER A 149 14.37 -8.08 9.59
N GLN A 150 13.63 -8.12 10.70
CA GLN A 150 12.28 -8.74 10.70
C GLN A 150 11.29 -7.98 9.82
N PHE A 151 11.36 -6.64 9.81
CA PHE A 151 10.50 -5.83 8.96
C PHE A 151 10.87 -5.98 7.47
N GLU A 152 12.16 -6.00 7.15
CA GLU A 152 12.67 -6.30 5.82
C GLU A 152 12.22 -7.69 5.35
N ALA A 153 12.24 -8.70 6.23
CA ALA A 153 11.74 -10.04 5.91
C ALA A 153 10.24 -10.04 5.54
N ILE A 154 9.42 -9.24 6.23
CA ILE A 154 7.99 -9.04 5.88
C ILE A 154 7.87 -8.39 4.50
N LEU A 155 8.61 -7.33 4.22
CA LEU A 155 8.54 -6.64 2.94
C LEU A 155 9.08 -7.51 1.77
N SER A 156 10.16 -8.26 2.00
CA SER A 156 10.68 -9.29 1.08
C SER A 156 9.64 -10.37 0.77
N ASN A 157 8.89 -10.80 1.78
CA ASN A 157 7.80 -11.75 1.63
C ASN A 157 6.70 -11.18 0.72
N ILE A 158 6.30 -9.93 0.96
CA ILE A 158 5.29 -9.23 0.15
C ILE A 158 5.76 -9.02 -1.29
N TYR A 159 7.00 -8.56 -1.50
CA TYR A 159 7.55 -8.37 -2.84
C TYR A 159 7.56 -9.65 -3.65
N ASN A 160 7.89 -10.78 -3.03
CA ASN A 160 7.84 -12.08 -3.69
C ASN A 160 6.43 -12.48 -4.14
N VAL A 161 5.38 -12.03 -3.48
CA VAL A 161 4.00 -12.24 -3.98
C VAL A 161 3.79 -11.52 -5.31
N ILE A 162 4.43 -10.37 -5.50
CA ILE A 162 4.24 -9.47 -6.65
C ILE A 162 5.04 -9.92 -7.86
N SER A 163 6.33 -10.19 -7.65
CA SER A 163 7.27 -10.50 -8.74
C SER A 163 6.83 -11.74 -9.51
N PHE A 164 6.30 -12.75 -8.82
CA PHE A 164 5.85 -14.00 -9.44
C PHE A 164 4.58 -13.87 -10.29
N GLN A 165 3.77 -12.83 -10.12
CA GLN A 165 2.48 -12.74 -10.79
C GLN A 165 2.43 -11.74 -11.95
N ASN A 166 3.52 -11.06 -12.29
CA ASN A 166 3.49 -9.99 -13.31
C ASN A 166 2.37 -8.95 -13.06
N VAL A 167 1.86 -8.83 -11.83
CA VAL A 167 0.66 -8.03 -11.48
C VAL A 167 0.85 -6.54 -11.80
N LEU A 168 2.10 -6.12 -11.99
CA LEU A 168 2.49 -4.74 -12.28
C LEU A 168 2.95 -4.54 -13.72
N LEU A 169 2.86 -5.57 -14.58
CA LEU A 169 2.95 -5.40 -16.02
C LEU A 169 1.66 -4.77 -16.55
N GLY A 170 1.74 -3.50 -16.95
CA GLY A 170 0.68 -2.84 -17.71
C GLY A 170 -0.22 -1.90 -16.92
N LEU A 171 0.32 -1.14 -15.97
CA LEU A 171 -0.41 0.00 -15.38
C LEU A 171 -0.86 0.95 -16.51
N PRO A 172 -2.16 1.27 -16.63
CA PRO A 172 -2.61 2.22 -17.63
C PRO A 172 -1.96 3.58 -17.34
N PRO A 173 -1.34 4.23 -18.35
CA PRO A 173 -0.45 5.39 -18.18
C PRO A 173 -1.13 6.64 -17.59
N ASN A 174 -2.47 6.65 -17.48
CA ASN A 174 -3.25 7.83 -17.12
C ASN A 174 -3.88 7.76 -15.71
N LYS A 175 -3.59 6.73 -14.92
CA LYS A 175 -4.12 6.59 -13.55
C LYS A 175 -3.01 6.60 -12.51
N ARG A 176 -3.28 7.22 -11.36
CA ARG A 176 -2.37 7.21 -10.22
C ARG A 176 -2.34 5.81 -9.62
N LEU A 177 -1.16 5.32 -9.27
CA LEU A 177 -1.02 4.07 -8.53
C LEU A 177 -1.29 4.36 -7.05
N LEU A 178 -2.21 3.63 -6.44
CA LEU A 178 -2.53 3.78 -5.02
C LEU A 178 -2.20 2.49 -4.28
N PHE A 179 -1.19 2.57 -3.40
CA PHE A 179 -0.92 1.51 -2.43
C PHE A 179 -1.77 1.73 -1.19
N ILE A 180 -2.40 0.66 -0.70
CA ILE A 180 -3.27 0.68 0.47
C ILE A 180 -2.78 -0.42 1.42
N SER A 181 -2.33 -0.03 2.61
CA SER A 181 -1.96 -0.98 3.67
C SER A 181 -1.67 -0.26 4.98
N ASP A 182 -2.05 -0.88 6.10
CA ASP A 182 -1.63 -0.48 7.44
C ASP A 182 -0.14 -0.75 7.71
N LEU A 183 0.53 -1.58 6.89
CA LEU A 183 1.97 -1.83 6.99
C LEU A 183 2.81 -0.55 6.82
N PHE A 184 2.26 0.46 6.15
CA PHE A 184 2.93 1.73 5.91
C PHE A 184 2.71 2.76 7.03
N ASN A 185 1.89 2.45 8.03
CA ASN A 185 1.63 3.31 9.18
C ASN A 185 2.70 3.21 10.30
N GLU A 186 3.83 2.55 10.01
CA GLU A 186 4.88 2.35 11.00
C GLU A 186 5.65 3.66 11.26
N LYS A 187 5.69 4.09 12.52
CA LYS A 187 6.22 5.41 12.92
C LYS A 187 7.74 5.53 12.91
N LYS A 188 8.46 4.42 12.72
CA LYS A 188 9.93 4.42 12.71
C LYS A 188 10.41 4.83 11.32
N HIS A 189 11.22 5.89 11.26
CA HIS A 189 11.74 6.44 10.00
C HIS A 189 12.42 5.39 9.11
N GLU A 190 13.28 4.54 9.68
CA GLU A 190 13.96 3.45 8.96
C GLU A 190 12.98 2.47 8.28
N TYR A 191 11.83 2.22 8.91
CA TYR A 191 10.81 1.31 8.37
C TYR A 191 10.07 1.98 7.22
N LEU A 192 9.82 3.29 7.33
CA LEU A 192 9.21 4.05 6.25
C LEU A 192 10.10 4.09 5.00
N SER A 193 11.39 4.37 5.17
CA SER A 193 12.37 4.37 4.06
C SER A 193 12.41 3.01 3.35
N LEU A 194 12.52 1.91 4.12
CA LEU A 194 12.49 0.56 3.56
C LEU A 194 11.20 0.30 2.79
N SER A 195 10.06 0.67 3.37
CA SER A 195 8.75 0.47 2.75
C SER A 195 8.67 1.12 1.38
N TYR A 196 9.16 2.35 1.24
CA TYR A 196 9.20 3.04 -0.04
C TYR A 196 10.12 2.34 -1.05
N PHE A 197 11.30 1.84 -0.65
CA PHE A 197 12.14 1.05 -1.56
C PHE A 197 11.45 -0.17 -2.11
N TYR A 198 10.73 -0.89 -1.26
CA TYR A 198 9.95 -2.05 -1.67
C TYR A 198 8.84 -1.63 -2.63
N LEU A 199 8.06 -0.57 -2.31
CA LEU A 199 7.04 -0.03 -3.21
C LEU A 199 7.59 0.35 -4.59
N LEU A 200 8.75 1.04 -4.65
CA LEU A 200 9.39 1.42 -5.91
C LEU A 200 9.89 0.22 -6.70
N SER A 201 10.40 -0.79 -6.00
CA SER A 201 10.90 -2.04 -6.58
C SER A 201 9.76 -2.88 -7.17
N MET A 202 8.54 -2.74 -6.64
CA MET A 202 7.35 -3.38 -7.21
C MET A 202 7.00 -2.79 -8.58
N ILE A 203 7.24 -1.50 -8.82
CA ILE A 203 6.86 -0.84 -10.08
C ILE A 203 7.92 -1.12 -11.16
N THR A 204 7.66 -2.07 -12.06
CA THR A 204 8.65 -2.56 -13.04
C THR A 204 8.53 -1.98 -14.45
N GLY A 205 7.35 -1.48 -14.84
CA GLY A 205 7.11 -0.96 -16.20
C GLY A 205 7.86 0.33 -16.51
N LYS A 206 8.49 0.44 -17.69
CA LYS A 206 9.10 1.70 -18.18
C LYS A 206 8.01 2.76 -18.36
N GLY A 207 8.24 3.97 -17.85
CA GLY A 207 7.31 5.09 -18.01
C GLY A 207 7.22 5.99 -16.78
N VAL A 208 6.19 6.85 -16.78
CA VAL A 208 5.94 7.82 -15.72
C VAL A 208 4.68 7.40 -14.95
N THR A 209 4.79 7.29 -13.63
CA THR A 209 3.72 6.84 -12.74
C THR A 209 3.63 7.79 -11.55
N LYS A 210 2.44 8.33 -11.29
CA LYS A 210 2.16 9.02 -10.02
C LYS A 210 1.82 8.00 -8.95
N ILE A 211 2.41 8.13 -7.76
CA ILE A 211 2.27 7.18 -6.66
C ILE A 211 1.60 7.86 -5.49
N SER A 212 0.57 7.22 -4.96
CA SER A 212 -0.14 7.65 -3.76
C SER A 212 -0.22 6.49 -2.76
N LEU A 213 -0.42 6.86 -1.49
CA LEU A 213 -0.41 5.93 -0.36
C LEU A 213 -1.57 6.23 0.59
N ASP A 214 -2.31 5.18 0.93
CA ASP A 214 -3.25 5.17 2.06
C ASP A 214 -2.71 4.22 3.15
N GLU A 215 -2.08 4.82 4.17
CA GLU A 215 -1.48 4.13 5.31
C GLU A 215 -2.54 3.61 6.31
N SER A 216 -3.82 3.89 6.07
CA SER A 216 -4.89 3.72 7.06
C SER A 216 -6.11 2.97 6.53
N ASP A 217 -6.05 2.42 5.32
CA ASP A 217 -7.20 1.76 4.67
C ASP A 217 -8.47 2.64 4.60
N LYS A 218 -8.35 3.95 4.79
CA LYS A 218 -9.48 4.86 4.95
C LYS A 218 -10.28 4.99 3.65
N ILE A 219 -9.60 4.93 2.50
CA ILE A 219 -10.25 4.97 1.20
C ILE A 219 -11.19 3.78 0.99
N ILE A 220 -10.87 2.62 1.56
CA ILE A 220 -11.71 1.41 1.49
C ILE A 220 -13.02 1.69 2.24
N HIS A 221 -12.92 2.21 3.46
CA HIS A 221 -14.09 2.51 4.28
C HIS A 221 -15.01 3.54 3.64
N LEU A 222 -14.44 4.62 3.10
CA LEU A 222 -15.21 5.69 2.46
C LEU A 222 -15.89 5.22 1.17
N ASN A 223 -15.22 4.40 0.36
CA ASN A 223 -15.83 3.84 -0.84
C ASN A 223 -16.86 2.75 -0.52
N LEU A 224 -16.72 2.03 0.59
CA LEU A 224 -17.77 1.15 1.09
C LEU A 224 -19.03 1.94 1.50
N MET A 225 -18.86 3.07 2.18
CA MET A 225 -19.97 3.99 2.51
C MET A 225 -20.64 4.52 1.24
N ARG A 226 -19.87 4.99 0.26
CA ARG A 226 -20.37 5.44 -1.06
C ARG A 226 -21.14 4.35 -1.78
N ALA A 227 -20.67 3.10 -1.71
CA ALA A 227 -21.34 1.95 -2.33
C ALA A 227 -22.64 1.56 -1.62
N TYR A 228 -22.72 1.77 -0.31
CA TYR A 228 -23.95 1.55 0.46
C TYR A 228 -25.00 2.61 0.16
N LYS A 229 -24.62 3.91 0.17
CA LYS A 229 -25.50 5.02 -0.18
C LYS A 229 -24.75 6.15 -0.88
N SER A 230 -25.37 6.68 -1.94
CA SER A 230 -24.82 7.76 -2.76
C SER A 230 -24.60 9.08 -2.01
N GLU A 231 -25.29 9.30 -0.88
CA GLU A 231 -25.13 10.50 -0.05
C GLU A 231 -23.70 10.66 0.52
N TYR A 232 -22.94 9.56 0.61
CA TYR A 232 -21.55 9.57 1.08
C TYR A 232 -20.52 9.81 -0.03
N ALA A 233 -20.95 10.02 -1.27
CA ALA A 233 -20.05 10.23 -2.41
C ALA A 233 -19.12 11.44 -2.19
N SER A 234 -19.65 12.57 -1.72
CA SER A 234 -18.87 13.78 -1.47
C SER A 234 -17.79 13.58 -0.39
N ILE A 235 -18.11 12.84 0.67
CA ILE A 235 -17.14 12.53 1.74
C ILE A 235 -16.02 11.64 1.18
N ALA A 236 -16.37 10.62 0.38
CA ALA A 236 -15.40 9.75 -0.25
C ALA A 236 -14.51 10.49 -1.26
N GLU A 237 -15.08 11.38 -2.07
CA GLU A 237 -14.35 12.19 -3.05
C GLU A 237 -13.47 13.26 -2.40
N SER A 238 -13.83 13.75 -1.21
CA SER A 238 -13.03 14.72 -0.47
C SER A 238 -11.74 14.12 0.13
N TYR A 239 -11.69 12.81 0.31
CA TYR A 239 -10.52 12.14 0.84
C TYR A 239 -9.50 11.88 -0.26
N MET A 240 -8.35 12.53 -0.15
CA MET A 240 -7.18 12.25 -0.99
C MET A 240 -6.13 11.50 -0.16
N PRO A 241 -5.74 10.28 -0.58
CA PRO A 241 -4.55 9.61 -0.04
C PRO A 241 -3.30 10.48 -0.21
N SER A 242 -2.26 10.19 0.59
CA SER A 242 -1.01 10.95 0.54
C SER A 242 -0.34 10.79 -0.82
N ASP A 243 -0.07 11.91 -1.50
CA ASP A 243 0.72 11.89 -2.72
C ASP A 243 2.20 11.70 -2.36
N LEU A 244 2.80 10.58 -2.77
CA LEU A 244 4.22 10.35 -2.60
C LEU A 244 5.03 11.08 -3.67
N GLY A 245 4.43 11.32 -4.84
CA GLY A 245 5.01 12.03 -5.96
C GLY A 245 5.07 11.20 -7.24
N THR A 246 6.06 11.50 -8.09
CA THR A 246 6.14 10.93 -9.44
C THR A 246 7.37 10.03 -9.58
N LEU A 247 7.16 8.77 -9.95
CA LEU A 247 8.20 7.84 -10.38
C LEU A 247 8.33 7.85 -11.89
N ILE A 248 9.55 8.05 -12.38
CA ILE A 248 9.96 7.83 -13.75
C ILE A 248 10.87 6.61 -13.77
N ASN A 249 10.31 5.48 -14.18
CA ASN A 249 11.05 4.22 -14.29
C ASN A 249 11.62 4.11 -15.70
N TYR A 250 12.94 4.08 -15.81
CA TYR A 250 13.65 4.18 -17.08
C TYR A 250 14.94 3.35 -17.03
N PRO A 251 14.90 2.04 -17.33
CA PRO A 251 15.96 1.06 -17.03
C PRO A 251 17.18 1.18 -17.97
N SER A 252 17.82 2.34 -17.98
CA SER A 252 18.99 2.69 -18.78
C SER A 252 19.71 3.88 -18.14
N GLU A 253 20.96 4.10 -18.52
CA GLU A 253 21.62 5.39 -18.23
C GLU A 253 20.87 6.53 -18.93
N VAL A 254 20.65 7.63 -18.21
CA VAL A 254 19.86 8.78 -18.68
C VAL A 254 20.55 10.10 -18.36
N SER A 255 20.49 11.03 -19.32
CA SER A 255 20.72 12.45 -19.07
C SER A 255 19.37 13.14 -18.89
N CYS A 256 19.18 13.81 -17.77
CA CYS A 256 17.93 14.43 -17.35
C CYS A 256 18.09 15.96 -17.31
N LEU A 257 17.31 16.68 -18.11
CA LEU A 257 17.18 18.13 -18.03
C LEU A 257 15.90 18.49 -17.29
N ILE A 258 16.05 19.12 -16.13
CA ILE A 258 14.99 19.48 -15.20
C ILE A 258 14.75 20.98 -15.32
N LYS A 259 13.54 21.37 -15.68
CA LYS A 259 13.14 22.78 -15.85
C LYS A 259 12.01 23.12 -14.87
N ASN A 260 12.19 24.22 -14.16
CA ASN A 260 11.11 24.95 -13.49
C ASN A 260 10.92 26.27 -14.23
N GLU A 261 9.70 26.82 -14.25
CA GLU A 261 9.41 28.10 -14.93
C GLU A 261 10.21 29.28 -14.34
N MET A 262 10.62 29.16 -13.08
CA MET A 262 11.25 30.22 -12.30
C MET A 262 12.77 30.04 -12.09
N SER A 263 13.37 28.93 -12.51
CA SER A 263 14.80 28.64 -12.25
C SER A 263 15.56 28.21 -13.49
N SER A 264 16.88 28.38 -13.46
CA SER A 264 17.77 27.88 -14.50
C SER A 264 17.63 26.36 -14.65
N PRO A 265 17.57 25.83 -15.88
CA PRO A 265 17.53 24.39 -16.12
C PRO A 265 18.72 23.69 -15.45
N GLN A 266 18.45 22.56 -14.79
CA GLN A 266 19.46 21.70 -14.20
C GLN A 266 19.65 20.47 -15.06
N LEU A 267 20.90 20.14 -15.40
CA LEU A 267 21.24 18.91 -16.09
C LEU A 267 21.84 17.92 -15.08
N VAL A 268 21.31 16.70 -15.05
CA VAL A 268 21.76 15.62 -14.17
C VAL A 268 21.92 14.35 -14.98
N ASP A 269 23.09 13.73 -14.91
CA ASP A 269 23.33 12.40 -15.48
C ASP A 269 23.15 11.33 -14.41
N ILE A 270 22.33 10.32 -14.70
CA ILE A 270 21.98 9.23 -13.79
C ILE A 270 22.42 7.93 -14.44
N LYS A 271 23.35 7.23 -13.78
CA LYS A 271 23.91 5.97 -14.30
C LYS A 271 22.91 4.84 -14.17
N LEU A 272 23.04 3.84 -15.03
CA LEU A 272 22.30 2.59 -14.92
C LEU A 272 22.43 1.98 -13.52
N GLY A 273 21.31 1.53 -12.95
CA GLY A 273 21.26 0.92 -11.62
C GLY A 273 21.17 1.90 -10.45
N GLN A 274 21.04 3.20 -10.71
CA GLN A 274 20.87 4.22 -9.67
C GLN A 274 19.41 4.66 -9.52
N ILE A 275 19.07 5.12 -8.32
CA ILE A 275 17.84 5.86 -8.07
C ILE A 275 18.21 7.29 -7.72
N PHE A 276 17.64 8.23 -8.48
CA PHE A 276 17.78 9.65 -8.22
C PHE A 276 16.49 10.19 -7.59
N PHE A 277 16.64 10.90 -6.48
CA PHE A 277 15.54 11.56 -5.79
C PHE A 277 15.70 13.07 -5.91
N LEU A 278 14.64 13.74 -6.37
CA LEU A 278 14.53 15.19 -6.38
C LEU A 278 13.37 15.60 -5.47
N PRO A 279 13.65 16.16 -4.27
CA PRO A 279 12.63 16.69 -3.38
C PRO A 279 11.91 17.86 -4.06
N VAL A 280 10.62 17.71 -4.29
CA VAL A 280 9.75 18.71 -4.94
C VAL A 280 8.39 18.58 -4.32
N ASP A 281 7.82 19.71 -3.88
CA ASP A 281 6.49 19.73 -3.28
C ASP A 281 5.39 19.51 -4.34
N GLU A 282 4.20 19.12 -3.89
CA GLU A 282 3.03 18.88 -4.75
C GLU A 282 2.61 20.12 -5.56
N SER A 283 2.86 21.32 -5.04
CA SER A 283 2.51 22.59 -5.69
C SER A 283 3.43 22.95 -6.86
N ALA A 284 4.61 22.33 -6.96
CA ALA A 284 5.58 22.63 -7.99
C ALA A 284 5.41 21.70 -9.21
N TYR A 285 5.37 22.30 -10.39
CA TYR A 285 5.35 21.60 -11.66
C TYR A 285 6.70 21.73 -12.35
N LEU A 286 7.30 20.59 -12.68
CA LEU A 286 8.56 20.54 -13.40
C LEU A 286 8.37 19.91 -14.77
N THR A 287 9.09 20.43 -15.75
CA THR A 287 9.25 19.75 -17.04
C THR A 287 10.54 18.95 -17.00
N ILE A 288 10.40 17.64 -17.14
CA ILE A 288 11.53 16.70 -17.21
C ILE A 288 11.72 16.25 -18.64
N ASN A 289 12.94 16.42 -19.13
CA ASN A 289 13.39 15.89 -20.41
C ASN A 289 14.46 14.84 -20.16
N LEU A 290 14.12 13.58 -20.36
CA LEU A 290 15.00 12.43 -20.20
C LEU A 290 15.47 11.94 -21.57
N LYS A 291 16.78 11.80 -21.73
CA LYS A 291 17.40 11.25 -22.93
C LYS A 291 18.21 10.00 -22.59
N SER A 292 18.00 8.92 -23.35
CA SER A 292 18.86 7.73 -23.33
C SER A 292 19.09 7.26 -24.76
N GLY A 293 20.34 7.39 -25.24
CA GLY A 293 20.64 7.12 -26.64
C GLY A 293 19.78 7.96 -27.59
N SER A 294 18.96 7.30 -28.41
CA SER A 294 17.98 7.91 -29.33
C SER A 294 16.61 8.16 -28.71
N ASP A 295 16.31 7.56 -27.56
CA ASP A 295 15.02 7.74 -26.90
C ASP A 295 14.98 9.09 -26.16
N LEU A 296 13.86 9.79 -26.31
CA LEU A 296 13.56 11.03 -25.61
C LEU A 296 12.18 10.93 -24.95
N LEU A 297 12.11 11.29 -23.68
CA LEU A 297 10.88 11.41 -22.91
C LEU A 297 10.79 12.84 -22.38
N GLU A 298 9.79 13.59 -22.82
CA GLU A 298 9.45 14.90 -22.26
C GLU A 298 8.12 14.79 -21.51
N GLN A 299 8.13 15.14 -20.23
CA GLN A 299 6.94 15.05 -19.39
C GLN A 299 6.86 16.20 -18.39
N LYS A 300 5.66 16.76 -18.24
CA LYS A 300 5.33 17.62 -17.10
C LYS A 300 4.91 16.76 -15.91
N VAL A 301 5.58 16.93 -14.78
CA VAL A 301 5.37 16.16 -13.57
C VAL A 301 5.19 17.07 -12.36
N SER A 302 4.49 16.56 -11.35
CA SER A 302 4.36 17.22 -10.04
C SER A 302 5.15 16.45 -9.00
N GLY A 303 5.56 17.15 -7.95
CA GLY A 303 6.16 16.56 -6.77
C GLY A 303 5.15 15.84 -5.87
N GLY A 304 5.50 15.70 -4.60
CA GLY A 304 4.72 15.03 -3.56
C GLY A 304 5.55 14.94 -2.28
N LYS A 305 5.16 14.06 -1.36
CA LYS A 305 5.89 13.86 -0.09
C LYS A 305 7.36 13.49 -0.32
N ILE A 306 7.66 12.61 -1.27
CA ILE A 306 9.05 12.24 -1.63
C ILE A 306 9.58 13.15 -2.75
N GLY A 307 8.71 13.54 -3.68
CA GLY A 307 9.04 14.37 -4.83
C GLY A 307 9.10 13.57 -6.12
N ILE A 308 10.14 13.78 -6.92
CA ILE A 308 10.33 13.07 -8.19
C ILE A 308 11.43 12.03 -8.04
N ILE A 309 11.14 10.83 -8.52
CA ILE A 309 12.00 9.66 -8.40
C ILE A 309 12.33 9.20 -9.81
N ILE A 310 13.61 9.13 -10.16
CA ILE A 310 14.06 8.57 -11.43
C ILE A 310 14.79 7.27 -11.11
N ASP A 311 14.20 6.15 -11.50
CA ASP A 311 14.70 4.80 -11.22
C ASP A 311 15.25 4.19 -12.51
N THR A 312 16.56 3.95 -12.54
CA THR A 312 17.26 3.39 -13.70
C THR A 312 17.59 1.91 -13.57
N ARG A 313 17.09 1.24 -12.52
CA ARG A 313 17.37 -0.17 -12.26
C ARG A 313 16.64 -1.07 -13.25
N VAL A 314 17.30 -2.16 -13.64
CA VAL A 314 16.69 -3.19 -14.49
C VAL A 314 15.88 -4.13 -13.61
N LYS A 315 14.55 -3.95 -13.62
CA LYS A 315 13.61 -4.72 -12.79
C LYS A 315 12.81 -5.70 -13.64
N ASP A 316 13.48 -6.66 -14.26
CA ASP A 316 12.78 -7.73 -14.98
C ASP A 316 12.04 -8.60 -13.96
N PRO A 317 10.69 -8.69 -13.99
CA PRO A 317 9.93 -9.51 -13.04
C PRO A 317 10.39 -10.97 -12.97
N LEU A 318 10.98 -11.50 -14.05
CA LEU A 318 11.47 -12.89 -14.10
C LEU A 318 12.81 -13.08 -13.38
N PHE A 319 13.63 -12.03 -13.27
CA PHE A 319 15.02 -12.14 -12.80
C PHE A 319 15.37 -11.24 -11.63
N TYR A 320 14.55 -10.22 -11.34
CA TYR A 320 14.79 -9.23 -10.30
C TYR A 320 14.31 -9.76 -8.95
N LYS A 321 15.27 -10.20 -8.12
CA LYS A 321 15.06 -10.97 -6.90
C LYS A 321 15.23 -10.10 -5.65
N ASN A 322 14.83 -10.64 -4.50
CA ASN A 322 15.05 -9.99 -3.20
C ASN A 322 16.52 -9.61 -2.96
N GLU A 323 17.48 -10.43 -3.41
CA GLU A 323 18.91 -10.12 -3.28
C GLU A 323 19.30 -8.83 -4.01
N ASP A 324 18.65 -8.55 -5.14
CA ASP A 324 18.89 -7.32 -5.90
C ASP A 324 18.31 -6.12 -5.15
N ILE A 325 17.10 -6.26 -4.59
CA ILE A 325 16.49 -5.22 -3.73
C ILE A 325 17.37 -4.91 -2.52
N LYS A 326 17.94 -5.93 -1.87
CA LYS A 326 18.83 -5.72 -0.72
C LYS A 326 20.04 -4.88 -1.09
N LYS A 327 20.68 -5.20 -2.21
CA LYS A 327 21.81 -4.40 -2.74
C LYS A 327 21.38 -2.97 -3.05
N ASP A 328 20.19 -2.79 -3.63
CA ASP A 328 19.69 -1.46 -3.95
C ASP A 328 19.38 -0.63 -2.71
N ILE A 329 18.81 -1.25 -1.68
CA ILE A 329 18.60 -0.62 -0.37
C ILE A 329 19.96 -0.21 0.20
N GLU A 330 20.94 -1.10 0.27
CA GLU A 330 22.28 -0.78 0.78
C GLU A 330 22.92 0.41 0.03
N LEU A 331 22.72 0.48 -1.29
CA LEU A 331 23.28 1.52 -2.14
C LEU A 331 22.55 2.87 -2.02
N ASN A 332 21.23 2.87 -1.83
CA ASN A 332 20.40 4.07 -2.00
C ASN A 332 19.65 4.51 -0.73
N LEU A 333 19.64 3.72 0.34
CA LEU A 333 18.86 4.01 1.56
C LEU A 333 19.22 5.37 2.16
N LYS A 334 20.52 5.65 2.27
CA LYS A 334 21.01 6.92 2.80
C LYS A 334 20.49 8.13 2.01
N ASN A 335 20.43 8.02 0.68
CA ASN A 335 19.91 9.11 -0.17
C ASN A 335 18.43 9.37 0.12
N LEU A 336 17.63 8.32 0.30
CA LEU A 336 16.22 8.46 0.65
C LEU A 336 16.05 9.03 2.07
N GLU A 337 16.86 8.59 3.03
CA GLU A 337 16.82 9.13 4.41
C GLU A 337 17.17 10.62 4.47
N GLU A 338 18.13 11.06 3.65
CA GLU A 338 18.46 12.48 3.50
C GLU A 338 17.33 13.30 2.88
N VAL A 339 16.48 12.69 2.05
CA VAL A 339 15.27 13.33 1.51
C VAL A 339 14.20 13.40 2.59
N LEU A 340 13.89 12.27 3.22
CA LEU A 340 12.82 12.16 4.23
C LEU A 340 13.09 12.98 5.49
N SER A 341 14.36 13.23 5.84
CA SER A 341 14.71 14.12 6.97
C SER A 341 14.50 15.61 6.69
N ARG A 342 14.25 16.00 5.45
CA ARG A 342 13.98 17.40 5.05
C ARG A 342 12.48 17.73 5.00
N ILE A 343 11.63 16.71 5.12
CA ILE A 343 10.15 16.77 5.09
C ILE A 343 9.65 16.65 6.52
#